data_AF-A0A7U9SNL5-F1
#
_entry.id   AF-A0A7U9SNL5-F1
#
_cell.length_a   1.000
_cell.length_b   1.000
_cell.length_c   1.000
_cell.angle_alpha   90.00
_cell.angle_beta   90.00
_cell.angle_gamma   90.00
#
_symmetry.space_group_name_H-M   'P 1'
#
loop_
_entity.id
_entity.type
_entity.pdbx_description
1 polymer ?
#
loop_
_entity_poly.entity_id
_entity_poly.type
_entity_poly.pdbx_seq_one_letter_code
_entity_poly.pdbx_strand_id
1 'polypeptide(L)'
;MQWLVDARLVHKIYRSTAPGLPVAAYDDLSAFKIYMVDVGLLRRLAQLAPTAFGEGNRLFTEFKGALTENFVLQALITQFEVVPRYWSQNNPPYEVDFLIQRENDIFPVEVKSQANTASKSLKKFKELFQDRVKLRVRFSLDNLKLDDDMLNIPLFMAGQADRLMGLALGQRRAEEGGHGCGGGAGWHE
;
A
#
# COMPACT_ATOMS: atom_id res chain seq x y z
N MET A 1 -13.73 19.62 10.74
CA MET A 1 -13.37 18.33 10.11
C MET A 1 -13.31 17.19 11.11
N GLN A 2 -12.73 17.38 12.30
CA GLN A 2 -12.61 16.33 13.34
C GLN A 2 -13.95 15.64 13.66
N TRP A 3 -15.05 16.40 13.71
CA TRP A 3 -16.39 15.85 13.94
C TRP A 3 -16.81 14.72 12.98
N LEU A 4 -16.36 14.74 11.70
CA LEU A 4 -16.66 13.67 10.74
C LEU A 4 -15.92 12.37 11.07
N VAL A 5 -14.70 12.51 11.60
CA VAL A 5 -13.89 11.37 12.07
C VAL A 5 -14.50 10.80 13.34
N ASP A 6 -14.87 11.67 14.28
CA ASP A 6 -15.48 11.27 15.56
C ASP A 6 -16.84 10.59 15.35
N ALA A 7 -17.62 11.06 14.36
CA ALA A 7 -18.86 10.44 13.92
C ALA A 7 -18.67 9.15 13.11
N ARG A 8 -17.41 8.74 12.84
CA ARG A 8 -17.06 7.56 12.02
C ARG A 8 -17.67 7.59 10.62
N LEU A 9 -17.69 8.77 10.01
CA LEU A 9 -18.15 8.97 8.63
C LEU A 9 -16.99 8.95 7.63
N VAL A 10 -15.78 9.28 8.09
CA VAL A 10 -14.57 9.29 7.27
C VAL A 10 -13.35 8.80 8.06
N HIS A 11 -12.35 8.31 7.34
CA HIS A 11 -11.00 8.16 7.84
C HIS A 11 -10.14 9.35 7.44
N LYS A 12 -9.37 9.85 8.40
CA LYS A 12 -8.33 10.86 8.18
C LYS A 12 -6.98 10.16 8.14
N ILE A 13 -6.32 10.22 6.99
CA ILE A 13 -5.03 9.56 6.75
C ILE A 13 -3.96 10.62 6.62
N TYR A 14 -3.10 10.73 7.63
CA TYR A 14 -2.03 11.72 7.66
C TYR A 14 -0.91 11.37 6.68
N ARG A 15 -0.23 12.40 6.21
CA ARG A 15 1.06 12.24 5.54
C ARG A 15 2.09 11.88 6.60
N SER A 16 2.85 10.81 6.37
CA SER A 16 4.06 10.55 7.14
C SER A 16 5.25 11.25 6.50
N THR A 17 6.08 11.87 7.33
CA THR A 17 7.33 12.51 6.91
C THR A 17 8.46 11.50 6.64
N ALA A 18 8.41 10.31 7.27
CA ALA A 18 9.40 9.25 7.09
C ALA A 18 8.85 7.85 7.48
N PRO A 19 9.40 6.74 6.94
CA PRO A 19 9.09 5.39 7.41
C PRO A 19 9.81 5.07 8.72
N GLY A 20 9.34 5.64 9.83
CA GLY A 20 9.81 5.33 11.17
C GLY A 20 8.73 4.71 12.04
N LEU A 21 9.12 4.24 13.23
CA LEU A 21 8.25 3.56 14.19
C LEU A 21 8.13 4.35 15.50
N PRO A 22 6.93 4.40 16.12
CA PRO A 22 5.65 4.08 15.49
C PRO A 22 5.35 5.08 14.37
N VAL A 23 4.69 4.66 13.28
CA VAL A 23 4.46 5.54 12.11
C VAL A 23 3.70 6.82 12.46
N ALA A 24 2.85 6.76 13.50
CA ALA A 24 2.12 7.90 14.02
C ALA A 24 3.02 9.04 14.55
N ALA A 25 4.23 8.72 15.03
CA ALA A 25 5.17 9.74 15.51
C ALA A 25 5.74 10.62 14.38
N TYR A 26 5.51 10.21 13.12
CA TYR A 26 6.01 10.90 11.93
C TYR A 26 4.90 11.63 11.15
N ASP A 27 3.68 11.70 11.70
CA ASP A 27 2.53 12.37 11.09
C ASP A 27 2.82 13.87 10.91
N ASP A 28 2.66 14.37 9.69
CA ASP A 28 2.53 15.80 9.41
C ASP A 28 1.09 16.22 9.65
N LEU A 29 0.87 16.88 10.79
CA LEU A 29 -0.47 17.30 11.22
C LEU A 29 -1.11 18.33 10.29
N SER A 30 -0.33 18.97 9.40
CA SER A 30 -0.82 19.93 8.40
C SER A 30 -1.29 19.27 7.10
N ALA A 31 -0.95 18.00 6.86
CA ALA A 31 -1.22 17.30 5.60
C ALA A 31 -1.94 15.97 5.82
N PHE A 32 -3.13 15.84 5.24
CA PHE A 32 -3.92 14.61 5.32
C PHE A 32 -4.82 14.42 4.09
N LYS A 33 -5.16 13.16 3.81
CA LYS A 33 -6.23 12.76 2.89
C LYS A 33 -7.46 12.31 3.69
N ILE A 34 -8.64 12.42 3.08
CA ILE A 34 -9.90 11.94 3.65
C ILE A 34 -10.42 10.80 2.78
N TYR A 35 -10.86 9.72 3.43
CA TYR A 35 -11.47 8.57 2.80
C TYR A 35 -12.83 8.28 3.45
N MET A 36 -13.82 7.91 2.66
CA MET A 36 -15.14 7.51 3.17
C MET A 36 -15.09 6.11 3.78
N VAL A 37 -15.91 5.88 4.79
CA VAL A 37 -16.07 4.56 5.43
C VAL A 37 -16.75 3.53 4.52
N ASP A 38 -17.40 3.97 3.44
CA ASP A 38 -18.09 3.08 2.51
C ASP A 38 -17.86 3.54 1.06
N VAL A 39 -17.40 2.62 0.22
CA VAL A 39 -17.07 2.86 -1.20
C VAL A 39 -18.33 3.10 -2.04
N GLY A 40 -19.43 2.43 -1.71
CA GLY A 40 -20.73 2.60 -2.37
C GLY A 40 -21.36 3.97 -2.07
N LEU A 41 -21.26 4.43 -0.82
CA LEU A 41 -21.64 5.78 -0.43
C LEU A 41 -20.76 6.83 -1.11
N LEU A 42 -19.43 6.62 -1.14
CA LEU A 42 -18.51 7.51 -1.86
C LEU A 42 -18.89 7.65 -3.34
N ARG A 43 -19.13 6.53 -4.03
CA ARG A 43 -19.59 6.53 -5.43
C ARG A 43 -20.89 7.32 -5.60
N ARG A 44 -21.87 7.12 -4.70
CA ARG A 44 -23.16 7.81 -4.78
C ARG A 44 -23.00 9.32 -4.56
N LEU A 45 -22.18 9.74 -3.60
CA LEU A 45 -21.87 11.15 -3.34
C LEU A 45 -21.10 11.80 -4.50
N ALA A 46 -20.25 11.03 -5.17
CA ALA A 46 -19.60 11.44 -6.42
C ALA A 46 -20.55 11.50 -7.64
N GLN A 47 -21.84 11.19 -7.46
CA GLN A 47 -22.87 11.17 -8.50
C GLN A 47 -22.54 10.25 -9.69
N LEU A 48 -21.75 9.20 -9.45
CA LEU A 48 -21.35 8.25 -10.49
C LEU A 48 -22.39 7.13 -10.65
N ALA A 49 -22.83 6.93 -11.89
CA ALA A 49 -23.63 5.75 -12.26
C ALA A 49 -22.78 4.47 -12.14
N PRO A 50 -23.36 3.28 -11.88
CA PRO A 50 -22.60 2.03 -11.91
C PRO A 50 -21.92 1.75 -13.27
N THR A 51 -22.50 2.22 -14.37
CA THR A 51 -21.93 2.04 -15.73
C THR A 51 -20.60 2.77 -15.92
N ALA A 52 -20.34 3.81 -15.11
CA ALA A 52 -19.09 4.56 -15.05
C ALA A 52 -17.84 3.68 -14.89
N PHE A 53 -17.98 2.52 -14.24
CA PHE A 53 -16.86 1.59 -14.05
C PHE A 53 -16.47 0.86 -15.35
N GLY A 54 -17.40 0.68 -16.29
CA GLY A 54 -17.14 0.12 -17.62
C GLY A 54 -16.68 1.16 -18.65
N GLU A 55 -16.90 2.45 -18.41
CA GLU A 55 -16.58 3.53 -19.34
C GLU A 55 -15.14 4.06 -19.14
N GLY A 56 -14.43 4.36 -20.24
CA GLY A 56 -12.97 4.58 -20.29
C GLY A 56 -12.48 6.03 -20.35
N ASN A 57 -13.29 7.03 -19.96
CA ASN A 57 -12.91 8.45 -20.05
C ASN A 57 -11.98 8.88 -18.87
N ARG A 58 -11.08 9.85 -19.09
CA ARG A 58 -10.07 10.34 -18.14
C ARG A 58 -10.63 10.80 -16.79
N LEU A 59 -11.75 11.55 -16.79
CA LEU A 59 -12.39 11.98 -15.54
C LEU A 59 -12.78 10.74 -14.71
N PHE A 60 -13.28 9.69 -15.37
CA PHE A 60 -13.57 8.41 -14.72
C PHE A 60 -12.31 7.69 -14.25
N THR A 61 -11.16 7.84 -14.90
CA THR A 61 -9.90 7.26 -14.45
C THR A 61 -9.45 7.84 -13.10
N GLU A 62 -9.54 9.17 -12.92
CA GLU A 62 -9.20 9.82 -11.63
C GLU A 62 -10.16 9.37 -10.52
N PHE A 63 -11.48 9.34 -10.80
CA PHE A 63 -12.47 8.83 -9.85
C PHE A 63 -12.31 7.34 -9.55
N LYS A 64 -11.97 6.52 -10.56
CA LYS A 64 -11.64 5.09 -10.38
C LYS A 64 -10.44 4.94 -9.46
N GLY A 65 -9.42 5.79 -9.59
CA GLY A 65 -8.29 5.85 -8.66
C GLY A 65 -8.74 6.06 -7.22
N ALA A 66 -9.43 7.17 -6.95
CA ALA A 66 -9.91 7.51 -5.61
C ALA A 66 -10.82 6.43 -4.99
N LEU A 67 -11.70 5.82 -5.78
CA LEU A 67 -12.56 4.72 -5.33
C LEU A 67 -11.76 3.45 -5.01
N THR A 68 -10.73 3.15 -5.81
CA THR A 68 -9.87 1.98 -5.60
C THR A 68 -8.99 2.17 -4.37
N GLU A 69 -8.40 3.35 -4.18
CA GLU A 69 -7.68 3.69 -2.94
C GLU A 69 -8.59 3.57 -1.72
N ASN A 70 -9.82 4.11 -1.79
CA ASN A 70 -10.78 4.02 -0.70
C ASN A 70 -11.13 2.56 -0.38
N PHE A 71 -11.35 1.74 -1.41
CA PHE A 71 -11.61 0.30 -1.25
C PHE A 71 -10.44 -0.43 -0.58
N VAL A 72 -9.21 -0.18 -1.03
CA VAL A 72 -8.02 -0.78 -0.42
C VAL A 72 -7.87 -0.32 1.03
N LEU A 73 -8.03 0.97 1.33
CA LEU A 73 -7.95 1.46 2.70
C LEU A 73 -8.96 0.75 3.62
N GLN A 74 -10.22 0.61 3.19
CA GLN A 74 -11.25 -0.11 3.96
C GLN A 74 -10.84 -1.56 4.26
N ALA A 75 -10.19 -2.23 3.31
CA ALA A 75 -9.64 -3.56 3.56
C ALA A 75 -8.48 -3.51 4.55
N LEU A 76 -7.53 -2.59 4.39
CA LEU A 76 -6.31 -2.50 5.21
C LEU A 76 -6.61 -2.18 6.69
N ILE A 77 -7.48 -1.21 6.97
CA ILE A 77 -7.77 -0.78 8.35
C ILE A 77 -8.38 -1.88 9.23
N THR A 78 -8.93 -2.94 8.62
CA THR A 78 -9.51 -4.08 9.34
C THR A 78 -8.49 -5.18 9.63
N GLN A 79 -7.30 -5.12 9.01
CA GLN A 79 -6.28 -6.15 9.08
C GLN A 79 -5.05 -5.74 9.90
N PHE A 80 -4.82 -4.44 10.10
CA PHE A 80 -3.64 -3.91 10.79
C PHE A 80 -4.05 -3.08 12.01
N GLU A 81 -3.30 -3.21 13.10
CA GLU A 81 -3.56 -2.49 14.35
C GLU A 81 -3.37 -0.97 14.21
N VAL A 82 -2.43 -0.57 13.35
CA VAL A 82 -2.08 0.83 13.15
C VAL A 82 -2.69 1.34 11.86
N VAL A 83 -3.44 2.44 11.96
CA VAL A 83 -4.05 3.10 10.79
C VAL A 83 -2.97 3.42 9.73
N PRO A 84 -3.21 3.16 8.44
CA PRO A 84 -2.24 3.51 7.40
C PRO A 84 -1.97 5.02 7.34
N ARG A 85 -0.78 5.41 6.90
CA ARG A 85 -0.42 6.80 6.51
C ARG A 85 -0.20 6.83 5.01
N TYR A 86 -0.09 8.01 4.39
CA TYR A 86 0.48 8.10 3.03
C TYR A 86 1.86 8.78 3.09
N TRP A 87 2.64 8.71 2.03
CA TRP A 87 3.91 9.44 1.96
C TRP A 87 3.98 10.22 0.65
N SER A 88 4.51 11.44 0.69
CA SER A 88 4.77 12.20 -0.52
C SER A 88 6.01 13.10 -0.41
N GLN A 89 6.60 13.38 -1.56
CA GLN A 89 7.66 14.36 -1.77
C GLN A 89 7.22 15.30 -2.91
N ASN A 90 7.51 16.60 -2.79
CA ASN A 90 7.03 17.61 -3.75
C ASN A 90 8.03 17.92 -4.89
N ASN A 91 9.30 17.56 -4.74
CA ASN A 91 10.33 17.84 -5.75
C ASN A 91 11.44 16.75 -5.78
N PRO A 92 11.45 15.85 -6.77
CA PRO A 92 10.39 15.62 -7.76
C PRO A 92 9.10 15.09 -7.09
N PRO A 93 7.92 15.25 -7.72
CA PRO A 93 6.67 14.76 -7.15
C PRO A 93 6.63 13.24 -7.14
N TYR A 94 6.57 12.66 -5.95
CA TYR A 94 6.33 11.25 -5.72
C TYR A 94 5.32 11.08 -4.61
N GLU A 95 4.43 10.11 -4.76
CA GLU A 95 3.43 9.78 -3.75
C GLU A 95 3.28 8.27 -3.66
N VAL A 96 3.36 7.76 -2.44
CA VAL A 96 3.04 6.38 -2.08
C VAL A 96 1.70 6.42 -1.36
N ASP A 97 0.72 5.66 -1.88
CA ASP A 97 -0.67 5.74 -1.45
C ASP A 97 -0.83 5.40 0.03
N PHE A 98 -0.19 4.32 0.47
CA PHE A 98 -0.20 3.94 1.88
C PHE A 98 1.15 3.46 2.40
N LEU A 99 1.39 3.69 3.69
CA LEU A 99 2.41 3.07 4.52
C LEU A 99 1.67 2.23 5.56
N ILE A 100 1.93 0.93 5.56
CA ILE A 100 1.40 0.00 6.55
C ILE A 100 2.49 -0.28 7.57
N GLN A 101 2.17 -0.13 8.86
CA GLN A 101 2.99 -0.67 9.93
C GLN A 101 2.50 -2.07 10.26
N ARG A 102 3.40 -3.06 10.13
CA ARG A 102 3.16 -4.45 10.54
C ARG A 102 4.33 -4.89 11.40
N GLU A 103 4.06 -5.22 12.66
CA GLU A 103 5.09 -5.47 13.67
C GLU A 103 6.08 -4.29 13.74
N ASN A 104 7.37 -4.58 13.61
CA ASN A 104 8.46 -3.60 13.67
C ASN A 104 8.97 -3.19 12.28
N ASP A 105 8.09 -3.18 11.27
CA ASP A 105 8.44 -2.83 9.90
C ASP A 105 7.38 -1.93 9.24
N ILE A 106 7.83 -1.10 8.30
CA ILE A 106 6.97 -0.23 7.49
C ILE A 106 7.01 -0.70 6.03
N PHE A 107 5.82 -0.89 5.45
CA PHE A 107 5.64 -1.41 4.11
C PHE A 107 4.98 -0.35 3.22
N PRO A 108 5.65 0.12 2.16
CA PRO A 108 5.03 1.03 1.20
C PRO A 108 4.09 0.27 0.27
N VAL A 109 2.93 0.87 0.03
CA VAL A 109 1.81 0.32 -0.72
C VAL A 109 1.43 1.27 -1.83
N GLU A 110 1.22 0.71 -3.01
CA GLU A 110 0.65 1.41 -4.16
C GLU A 110 -0.68 0.75 -4.58
N VAL A 111 -1.64 1.56 -5.00
CA VAL A 111 -2.96 1.13 -5.46
C VAL A 111 -3.15 1.51 -6.92
N LYS A 112 -3.56 0.55 -7.74
CA LYS A 112 -3.72 0.72 -9.19
C LYS A 112 -5.08 0.23 -9.64
N SER A 113 -5.85 1.15 -10.23
CA SER A 113 -7.18 0.90 -10.77
C SER A 113 -7.17 0.37 -12.22
N GLN A 114 -5.99 0.29 -12.85
CA GLN A 114 -5.81 -0.15 -14.25
C GLN A 114 -4.66 -1.17 -14.36
N ALA A 115 -4.76 -2.08 -15.33
CA ALA A 115 -3.72 -3.03 -15.67
C ALA A 115 -2.50 -2.31 -16.26
N ASN A 116 -1.30 -2.76 -15.88
CA ASN A 116 -0.02 -2.30 -16.41
C ASN A 116 0.46 -0.91 -15.93
N THR A 117 1.09 -0.86 -14.75
CA THR A 117 1.65 0.38 -14.18
C THR A 117 2.93 0.12 -13.39
N ALA A 118 4.08 0.32 -14.01
CA ALA A 118 5.33 0.48 -13.26
C ALA A 118 5.25 1.78 -12.44
N SER A 119 5.08 1.67 -11.11
CA SER A 119 5.09 2.86 -10.24
C SER A 119 6.53 3.34 -10.01
N LYS A 120 6.79 4.59 -10.41
CA LYS A 120 8.04 5.29 -10.08
C LYS A 120 8.11 5.63 -8.59
N SER A 121 6.99 5.79 -7.90
CA SER A 121 6.93 6.18 -6.49
C SER A 121 7.47 5.11 -5.56
N LEU A 122 7.02 3.85 -5.69
CA LEU A 122 7.57 2.75 -4.87
C LEU A 122 9.06 2.51 -5.12
N LYS A 123 9.52 2.70 -6.36
CA LYS A 123 10.95 2.61 -6.68
C LYS A 123 11.71 3.74 -5.98
N LYS A 124 11.24 4.97 -6.11
CA LYS A 124 11.87 6.13 -5.46
C LYS A 124 11.87 6.02 -3.94
N PHE A 125 10.78 5.57 -3.35
CA PHE A 125 10.66 5.34 -1.92
C PHE A 125 11.71 4.32 -1.45
N LYS A 126 11.85 3.20 -2.16
CA LYS A 126 12.91 2.22 -1.89
C LYS A 126 14.30 2.85 -2.01
N GLU A 127 14.57 3.62 -3.05
CA GLU A 127 15.87 4.31 -3.22
C GLU A 127 16.21 5.25 -2.05
N LEU A 128 15.23 5.94 -1.47
CA LEU A 128 15.43 6.86 -0.35
C LEU A 128 15.58 6.13 1.00
N PHE A 129 15.02 4.93 1.14
CA PHE A 129 14.90 4.22 2.42
C PHE A 129 15.37 2.75 2.32
N GLN A 130 16.36 2.46 1.47
CA GLN A 130 16.73 1.10 1.03
C GLN A 130 16.80 0.07 2.15
N ASP A 131 17.50 0.37 3.24
CA ASP A 131 17.74 -0.55 4.36
C ASP A 131 16.50 -0.85 5.22
N ARG A 132 15.38 -0.14 4.97
CA ARG A 132 14.15 -0.23 5.77
C ARG A 132 13.00 -0.90 5.04
N VAL A 133 13.09 -1.07 3.72
CA VAL A 133 11.97 -1.57 2.89
C VAL A 133 12.16 -3.05 2.60
N LYS A 134 11.63 -3.90 3.49
CA LYS A 134 11.69 -5.37 3.37
C LYS A 134 10.72 -5.95 2.33
N LEU A 135 9.65 -5.24 2.00
CA LEU A 135 8.67 -5.64 1.00
C LEU A 135 7.97 -4.39 0.48
N ARG A 136 7.70 -4.34 -0.82
CA ARG A 136 6.85 -3.35 -1.48
C ARG A 136 5.56 -4.05 -1.88
N VAL A 137 4.43 -3.41 -1.64
CA VAL A 137 3.12 -4.01 -1.92
C VAL A 137 2.42 -3.19 -3.00
N ARG A 138 1.77 -3.88 -3.93
CA ARG A 138 0.90 -3.27 -4.92
C ARG A 138 -0.46 -3.95 -4.91
N PHE A 139 -1.53 -3.17 -4.85
CA PHE A 139 -2.87 -3.64 -5.17
C PHE A 139 -3.22 -3.29 -6.60
N SER A 140 -3.58 -4.27 -7.43
CA SER A 140 -3.93 -4.03 -8.84
C SER A 140 -4.92 -5.06 -9.40
N LEU A 141 -5.28 -4.92 -10.67
CA LEU A 141 -6.05 -5.92 -11.41
C LEU A 141 -5.19 -7.09 -11.93
N ASP A 142 -3.86 -7.02 -11.78
CA ASP A 142 -2.95 -8.10 -12.17
C ASP A 142 -3.00 -9.27 -11.17
N ASN A 143 -2.53 -10.44 -11.58
CA ASN A 143 -2.52 -11.66 -10.76
C ASN A 143 -1.61 -11.55 -9.52
N LEU A 144 -1.88 -12.37 -8.51
CA LEU A 144 -1.02 -12.53 -7.35
C LEU A 144 0.37 -12.95 -7.81
N LYS A 145 1.38 -12.12 -7.52
CA LYS A 145 2.77 -12.36 -7.92
C LYS A 145 3.73 -11.73 -6.92
N LEU A 146 4.75 -12.48 -6.52
CA LEU A 146 5.94 -11.94 -5.85
C LEU A 146 7.08 -11.86 -6.88
N ASP A 147 7.68 -10.69 -7.04
CA ASP A 147 8.78 -10.43 -7.97
C ASP A 147 9.88 -9.66 -7.24
N ASP A 148 10.96 -10.35 -6.86
CA ASP A 148 11.95 -9.91 -5.87
C ASP A 148 11.27 -9.45 -4.56
N ASP A 149 11.20 -8.15 -4.32
CA ASP A 149 10.60 -7.54 -3.14
C ASP A 149 9.24 -6.91 -3.43
N MET A 150 8.68 -7.07 -4.63
CA MET A 150 7.39 -6.51 -5.01
C MET A 150 6.31 -7.59 -4.97
N LEU A 151 5.40 -7.49 -4.01
CA LEU A 151 4.20 -8.31 -3.93
C LEU A 151 3.03 -7.58 -4.60
N ASN A 152 2.57 -8.09 -5.74
CA ASN A 152 1.29 -7.70 -6.31
C ASN A 152 0.17 -8.55 -5.70
N ILE A 153 -0.80 -7.91 -5.07
CA ILE A 153 -2.03 -8.50 -4.54
C ILE A 153 -3.19 -8.06 -5.46
N PRO A 154 -3.97 -8.98 -6.04
CA PRO A 154 -5.15 -8.61 -6.79
C PRO A 154 -6.13 -7.82 -5.91
N LEU A 155 -6.79 -6.80 -6.46
CA LEU A 155 -7.73 -5.96 -5.70
C LEU A 155 -8.79 -6.79 -4.96
N PHE A 156 -9.34 -7.83 -5.60
CA PHE A 156 -10.34 -8.70 -4.98
C PHE A 156 -9.78 -9.54 -3.80
N MET A 157 -8.46 -9.61 -3.63
CA MET A 157 -7.77 -10.24 -2.49
C MET A 157 -7.32 -9.24 -1.42
N ALA A 158 -7.72 -7.96 -1.49
CA ALA A 158 -7.27 -6.94 -0.54
C ALA A 158 -7.55 -7.30 0.93
N GLY A 159 -8.64 -8.05 1.20
CA GLY A 159 -8.98 -8.57 2.53
C GLY A 159 -8.06 -9.69 3.06
N GLN A 160 -7.00 -10.06 2.33
CA GLN A 160 -6.00 -11.08 2.72
C GLN A 160 -4.58 -10.48 2.79
N ALA A 161 -4.46 -9.16 2.78
CA ALA A 161 -3.18 -8.44 2.73
C ALA A 161 -2.19 -8.90 3.82
N ASP A 162 -2.59 -8.92 5.10
CA ASP A 162 -1.66 -9.29 6.19
C ASP A 162 -1.11 -10.71 6.00
N ARG A 163 -2.00 -11.68 5.73
CA ARG A 163 -1.62 -13.08 5.46
C ARG A 163 -0.67 -13.20 4.27
N LEU A 164 -0.99 -12.55 3.15
CA LEU A 164 -0.19 -12.63 1.92
C LEU A 164 1.18 -11.96 2.10
N MET A 165 1.24 -10.84 2.82
CA MET A 165 2.50 -10.19 3.19
C MET A 165 3.35 -11.10 4.08
N GLY A 166 2.75 -11.77 5.07
CA GLY A 166 3.44 -12.74 5.92
C GLY A 166 4.05 -13.90 5.13
N LEU A 167 3.30 -14.46 4.17
CA LEU A 167 3.79 -15.52 3.28
C LEU A 167 4.96 -15.04 2.40
N ALA A 168 4.83 -13.85 1.79
CA ALA A 168 5.89 -13.28 0.96
C ALA A 168 7.17 -13.04 1.76
N LEU A 169 7.07 -12.47 2.96
CA LEU A 169 8.23 -12.27 3.84
C LEU A 169 8.87 -13.60 4.26
N GLY A 170 8.07 -14.64 4.53
CA GLY A 170 8.56 -15.98 4.82
C GLY A 170 9.35 -16.60 3.66
N GLN A 171 8.84 -16.47 2.44
CA GLN A 171 9.52 -16.96 1.23
C GLN A 171 10.87 -16.25 1.02
N ARG A 172 10.92 -14.92 1.16
CA ARG A 172 12.17 -14.16 0.99
C ARG A 172 13.24 -14.55 2.01
N ARG A 173 12.86 -14.76 3.28
CA ARG A 173 13.79 -15.25 4.32
C ARG A 173 14.37 -16.62 3.97
N ALA A 174 13.59 -17.50 3.35
CA ALA A 174 14.08 -18.81 2.91
C ALA A 174 15.08 -18.71 1.75
N GLU A 175 14.85 -17.78 0.80
CA GLU A 175 15.76 -17.53 -0.33
C GLU A 175 17.11 -16.93 0.11
N GLU A 176 17.09 -16.01 1.09
CA GLU A 176 18.29 -15.42 1.70
C GLU A 176 19.08 -16.42 2.55
N GLY A 177 18.38 -17.26 3.33
CA GLY A 177 19.00 -18.29 4.17
C GLY A 177 19.60 -19.47 3.38
N GLY A 178 19.08 -19.76 2.18
CA GLY A 178 19.56 -20.84 1.32
C GLY A 178 20.93 -20.57 0.67
N HIS A 179 21.36 -19.31 0.58
CA HIS A 179 22.65 -18.94 -0.02
C HIS A 179 23.85 -19.06 0.96
N GLY A 180 23.62 -19.48 2.22
CA GLY A 180 24.67 -19.62 3.24
C GLY A 180 25.29 -21.02 3.38
N CYS A 181 24.76 -22.05 2.70
CA CYS A 181 25.22 -23.44 2.84
C CYS A 181 25.83 -23.97 1.54
N GLY A 182 26.95 -23.39 1.12
CA GLY A 182 27.66 -23.79 -0.10
C GLY A 182 29.16 -23.50 -0.03
N GLY A 183 29.81 -23.81 1.10
CA GLY A 183 31.24 -23.60 1.25
C GLY A 183 31.83 -24.50 2.32
N GLY A 184 32.56 -25.54 1.89
CA GLY A 184 33.54 -26.22 2.73
C GLY A 184 33.13 -27.56 3.32
N ALA A 185 32.96 -28.58 2.48
CA ALA A 185 33.27 -29.96 2.88
C ALA A 185 34.28 -30.53 1.86
N GLY A 186 35.51 -30.01 1.93
CA GLY A 186 36.66 -30.72 1.38
C GLY A 186 36.95 -31.90 2.29
N TRP A 187 36.66 -33.11 1.82
CA TRP A 187 37.16 -34.32 2.42
C TRP A 187 38.67 -34.40 2.12
N HIS A 188 39.48 -34.14 3.13
CA HIS A 188 40.87 -34.59 3.17
C HIS A 188 40.95 -35.78 4.12
N GLU A 189 41.56 -36.84 3.58
CA GLU A 189 42.04 -38.09 4.19
C GLU A 189 41.01 -39.19 4.51
#